data_AF-A0A832PAB9-F1
#
_entry.id   AF-A0A832PAB9-F1
#
_cell.length_a   1.000
_cell.length_b   1.000
_cell.length_c   1.000
_cell.angle_alpha   90.00
_cell.angle_beta   90.00
_cell.angle_gamma   90.00
#
_symmetry.space_group_name_H-M   'P 1'
#
loop_
_entity.id
_entity.type
_entity.pdbx_description
1 polymer ?
#
loop_
_entity_poly.entity_id
_entity_poly.type
_entity_poly.pdbx_seq_one_letter_code
_entity_poly.pdbx_strand_id
1 'polypeptide(L)'
;MKNRTLIILLVLMIILMLIAGCDMKLRKLKKQEFKVLKQNVSQILGSDYKVKSIDIKNEGYMNQDKSEYTVDFSFDLNKPLPLLPSTNLPGRLVFKKDRSGEWKCVFNTGNPSELFNILRL
;
A
#
# COMPACT_ATOMS: atom_id res chain seq x y z
N MET A 1 12.54 -32.07 37.03
CA MET A 1 11.31 -31.69 36.27
C MET A 1 11.22 -30.18 35.98
N LYS A 2 11.55 -29.30 36.94
CA LYS A 2 11.49 -27.82 36.80
C LYS A 2 12.21 -27.23 35.57
N ASN A 3 13.41 -27.73 35.24
CA ASN A 3 14.18 -27.22 34.08
C ASN A 3 13.60 -27.64 32.73
N ARG A 4 12.93 -28.79 32.63
CA ARG A 4 12.30 -29.24 31.38
C ARG A 4 11.09 -28.39 31.03
N THR A 5 10.28 -28.01 32.03
CA THR A 5 9.14 -27.12 31.85
C THR A 5 9.55 -25.71 31.43
N LEU A 6 10.66 -25.20 31.98
CA LEU A 6 11.19 -23.86 31.66
C LEU A 6 11.74 -23.77 30.22
N ILE A 7 12.41 -24.83 29.76
CA ILE A 7 12.89 -24.95 28.38
C ILE A 7 11.72 -25.00 27.40
N ILE A 8 10.67 -25.78 27.70
CA ILE A 8 9.47 -25.86 26.86
C ILE A 8 8.79 -24.49 26.76
N LEU A 9 8.69 -23.74 27.86
CA LEU A 9 8.07 -22.41 27.88
C LEU A 9 8.88 -21.38 27.06
N LEU A 10 10.22 -21.44 27.12
CA LEU A 10 11.12 -20.60 26.31
C LEU A 10 10.98 -20.90 24.82
N VAL A 11 10.93 -22.18 24.43
CA VAL A 11 10.72 -22.59 23.04
C VAL A 11 9.33 -22.13 22.54
N LEU A 12 8.30 -22.24 23.37
CA LEU A 12 6.95 -21.78 23.04
C LEU A 12 6.89 -20.26 22.82
N MET A 13 7.60 -19.48 23.64
CA MET A 13 7.72 -18.02 23.48
C MET A 13 8.46 -17.63 22.21
N ILE A 14 9.54 -18.34 21.85
CA ILE A 14 10.27 -18.11 20.61
C ILE A 14 9.38 -18.42 19.41
N ILE A 15 8.60 -19.51 19.46
CA ILE A 15 7.63 -19.84 18.41
C ILE A 15 6.55 -18.76 18.28
N LEU A 16 6.01 -18.25 19.39
CA LEU A 16 5.02 -17.16 19.38
C LEU A 16 5.58 -15.86 18.79
N MET A 17 6.87 -15.55 19.03
CA MET A 17 7.53 -14.39 18.43
C MET A 17 7.76 -14.56 16.92
N LEU A 18 7.93 -15.79 16.41
CA LEU A 18 8.06 -16.05 14.97
C LEU A 18 6.73 -15.89 14.22
N ILE A 19 5.58 -16.12 14.88
CA ILE A 19 4.24 -15.95 14.28
C ILE A 19 3.83 -14.47 14.21
N ALA A 20 4.51 -13.57 14.92
CA ALA A 20 4.41 -12.12 14.73
C ALA A 20 5.09 -11.64 13.42
N GLY A 21 5.42 -12.59 12.50
CA GLY A 21 5.85 -12.37 11.13
C GLY A 21 4.88 -11.46 10.37
N CYS A 22 5.12 -10.17 10.53
CA CYS A 22 4.53 -9.04 9.86
C CYS A 22 4.27 -9.34 8.38
N ASP A 23 3.10 -8.94 7.87
CA ASP A 23 2.55 -9.26 6.55
C ASP A 23 3.46 -8.80 5.37
N MET A 24 4.56 -9.53 5.15
CA MET A 24 5.63 -9.16 4.23
C MET A 24 5.13 -9.12 2.78
N LYS A 25 4.12 -9.93 2.45
CA LYS A 25 3.47 -9.95 1.13
C LYS A 25 2.78 -8.61 0.86
N LEU A 26 1.93 -8.14 1.79
CA LEU A 26 1.25 -6.86 1.66
C LEU A 26 2.23 -5.69 1.53
N ARG A 27 3.33 -5.71 2.30
CA ARG A 27 4.38 -4.69 2.19
C ARG A 27 5.06 -4.69 0.81
N LYS A 28 5.38 -5.86 0.25
CA LYS A 28 5.97 -5.98 -1.10
C LYS A 28 4.98 -5.50 -2.16
N LEU A 29 3.71 -5.89 -2.04
CA LEU A 29 2.65 -5.52 -2.95
C LEU A 29 2.43 -3.99 -2.95
N LYS A 30 2.33 -3.37 -1.78
CA LYS A 30 2.26 -1.90 -1.63
C LYS A 30 3.38 -1.18 -2.38
N LYS A 31 4.62 -1.66 -2.25
CA LYS A 31 5.77 -1.09 -2.98
C LYS A 31 5.65 -1.26 -4.50
N GLN A 32 5.10 -2.37 -4.97
CA GLN A 32 4.86 -2.60 -6.39
C GLN A 32 3.80 -1.64 -6.92
N GLU A 33 2.68 -1.48 -6.20
CA GLU A 33 1.59 -0.58 -6.59
C GLU A 33 2.02 0.89 -6.65
N PHE A 34 2.90 1.35 -5.75
CA PHE A 34 3.50 2.68 -5.87
C PHE A 34 4.42 2.82 -7.08
N LYS A 35 5.12 1.76 -7.51
CA LYS A 35 5.90 1.80 -8.77
C LYS A 35 4.98 1.91 -9.97
N VAL A 36 3.89 1.16 -9.99
CA VAL A 36 2.86 1.24 -11.05
C VAL A 36 2.30 2.66 -11.12
N LEU A 37 1.96 3.26 -9.98
CA LEU A 37 1.51 4.66 -9.93
C LEU A 37 2.53 5.62 -10.56
N LYS A 38 3.82 5.50 -10.21
CA LYS A 38 4.89 6.34 -10.76
C LYS A 38 5.03 6.19 -12.28
N GLN A 39 4.94 4.95 -12.76
CA GLN A 39 5.04 4.65 -14.19
C GLN A 39 3.84 5.22 -14.95
N ASN A 40 2.63 4.99 -14.45
CA ASN A 40 1.40 5.44 -15.09
C ASN A 40 1.29 6.97 -15.10
N VAL A 41 1.71 7.66 -14.04
CA VAL A 41 1.82 9.12 -14.01
C VAL A 41 2.65 9.63 -15.19
N SER A 42 3.83 9.05 -15.41
CA SER A 42 4.71 9.45 -16.51
C SER A 42 4.16 9.04 -17.89
N GLN A 43 3.50 7.90 -17.99
CA GLN A 43 2.91 7.44 -19.26
C GLN A 43 1.69 8.27 -19.69
N ILE A 44 0.86 8.69 -18.73
CA ILE A 44 -0.41 9.38 -19.01
C ILE A 44 -0.21 10.88 -19.15
N LEU A 45 0.56 11.49 -18.25
CA LEU A 45 0.75 12.94 -18.24
C LEU A 45 1.90 13.40 -19.13
N GLY A 46 2.83 12.51 -19.46
CA GLY A 46 4.04 12.79 -20.25
C GLY A 46 5.32 12.44 -19.49
N SER A 47 6.39 12.15 -20.23
CA SER A 47 7.69 11.72 -19.68
C SER A 47 8.36 12.76 -18.77
N ASP A 48 7.93 14.00 -18.87
CA ASP A 48 8.36 15.14 -18.07
C ASP A 48 7.58 15.28 -16.74
N TYR A 49 6.49 14.54 -16.54
CA TYR A 49 5.81 14.40 -15.25
C TYR A 49 6.38 13.23 -14.44
N LYS A 50 6.75 13.52 -13.20
CA LYS A 50 7.33 12.57 -12.25
C LYS A 50 6.76 12.77 -10.86
N VAL A 51 6.52 11.68 -10.15
CA VAL A 51 6.16 11.71 -8.72
C VAL A 51 7.44 11.92 -7.89
N LYS A 52 7.52 13.05 -7.17
CA LYS A 52 8.62 13.40 -6.27
C LYS A 52 8.54 12.65 -4.94
N SER A 53 7.38 12.74 -4.29
CA SER A 53 7.12 12.21 -2.95
C SER A 53 5.78 11.49 -2.92
N ILE A 54 5.68 10.53 -2.00
CA ILE A 54 4.43 9.86 -1.63
C ILE A 54 4.36 9.88 -0.11
N ASP A 55 3.35 10.55 0.43
CA ASP A 55 3.12 10.67 1.86
C ASP A 55 1.89 9.86 2.25
N ILE A 56 2.09 8.79 3.02
CA ILE A 56 0.99 8.00 3.57
C ILE A 56 0.33 8.81 4.69
N LYS A 57 -0.98 9.06 4.56
CA LYS A 57 -1.78 9.80 5.54
C LYS A 57 -2.46 8.86 6.53
N ASN A 58 -2.97 7.74 6.03
CA ASN A 58 -3.61 6.71 6.85
C ASN A 58 -3.37 5.34 6.22
N GLU A 59 -3.15 4.32 7.04
CA GLU A 59 -3.15 2.94 6.57
C GLU A 59 -3.63 1.97 7.65
N GLY A 60 -4.41 0.96 7.25
CA GLY A 60 -4.99 0.03 8.22
C GLY A 60 -5.96 -0.97 7.62
N TYR A 61 -6.36 -1.92 8.46
CA TYR A 61 -7.42 -2.86 8.13
C TYR A 61 -8.77 -2.17 8.24
N MET A 62 -9.62 -2.35 7.23
CA MET A 62 -10.95 -1.74 7.18
C MET A 62 -12.02 -2.59 7.87
N ASN A 63 -11.73 -3.86 8.14
CA ASN A 63 -12.67 -4.81 8.70
C ASN A 63 -12.07 -5.65 9.83
N GLN A 64 -12.95 -6.18 10.69
CA GLN A 64 -12.55 -7.01 11.84
C GLN A 64 -11.83 -8.29 11.39
N ASP A 65 -12.24 -8.86 10.26
CA ASP A 65 -11.66 -10.08 9.69
C ASP A 65 -10.28 -9.85 9.03
N LYS A 66 -9.80 -8.61 8.97
CA LYS A 66 -8.52 -8.23 8.35
C LYS A 66 -8.34 -8.81 6.95
N SER A 67 -9.42 -8.78 6.17
CA SER A 67 -9.42 -9.22 4.76
C SER A 67 -9.36 -8.04 3.78
N GLU A 68 -9.52 -6.81 4.28
CA GLU A 68 -9.36 -5.58 3.51
C GLU A 68 -8.39 -4.63 4.21
N TYR A 69 -7.44 -4.10 3.45
CA TYR A 69 -6.42 -3.16 3.91
C TYR A 69 -6.35 -1.95 2.98
N THR A 70 -6.42 -0.75 3.55
CA THR A 70 -6.42 0.50 2.79
C THR A 70 -5.20 1.32 3.12
N VAL A 71 -4.69 2.03 2.12
CA VAL A 71 -3.63 3.02 2.25
C VAL A 71 -4.11 4.31 1.59
N ASP A 72 -4.44 5.30 2.40
CA ASP A 72 -4.70 6.67 1.94
C ASP A 72 -3.38 7.44 1.94
N PHE A 73 -3.05 8.08 0.82
CA PHE A 73 -1.82 8.82 0.65
C PHE A 73 -2.04 10.09 -0.16
N SER A 74 -1.04 10.97 -0.16
CA SER A 74 -0.90 12.03 -1.16
C SER A 74 0.40 11.83 -1.91
N PHE A 75 0.46 12.28 -3.16
CA PHE A 75 1.69 12.25 -3.95
C PHE A 75 1.93 13.59 -4.64
N ASP A 76 3.18 14.04 -4.65
CA ASP A 76 3.55 15.30 -5.29
C ASP A 76 4.13 15.05 -6.67
N LEU A 77 3.63 15.81 -7.65
CA LEU A 77 4.22 15.91 -8.97
C LEU A 77 5.41 16.88 -8.97
N ASN A 78 6.31 16.69 -9.92
CA ASN A 78 7.45 17.57 -10.09
C ASN A 78 7.08 18.97 -10.57
N LYS A 79 5.93 19.12 -11.24
CA LYS A 79 5.37 20.36 -11.77
C LYS A 79 3.82 20.30 -11.73
N PRO A 80 3.13 21.45 -11.67
CA PRO A 80 1.68 21.47 -11.61
C PRO A 80 1.07 20.99 -12.93
N LEU A 81 -0.18 20.55 -12.85
CA LEU A 81 -0.97 20.20 -14.03
C LEU A 81 -1.51 21.47 -14.68
N PRO A 82 -1.79 21.48 -16.00
CA PRO A 82 -2.25 22.69 -16.68
C PRO A 82 -3.58 23.25 -16.14
N LEU A 83 -4.44 22.40 -15.60
CA LEU A 83 -5.77 22.75 -15.07
C LEU A 83 -5.85 22.77 -13.54
N LEU A 84 -4.81 22.30 -12.85
CA LEU A 84 -4.77 22.19 -11.39
C LEU A 84 -3.49 22.84 -10.86
N PRO A 85 -3.58 23.95 -10.10
CA PRO A 85 -2.40 24.65 -9.60
C PRO A 85 -1.64 23.85 -8.53
N SER A 86 -2.28 22.83 -7.95
CA SER A 86 -1.66 21.94 -6.97
C SER A 86 -0.78 20.90 -7.65
N THR A 87 0.42 20.69 -7.10
CA THR A 87 1.26 19.53 -7.40
C THR A 87 0.93 18.33 -6.52
N ASN A 88 0.26 18.55 -5.39
CA ASN A 88 -0.12 17.52 -4.43
C ASN A 88 -1.47 16.95 -4.80
N LEU A 89 -1.51 15.64 -5.05
CA LEU A 89 -2.71 14.92 -5.45
C LEU A 89 -3.02 13.82 -4.43
N PRO A 90 -4.30 13.64 -4.05
CA PRO A 90 -4.70 12.55 -3.19
C PRO A 90 -4.63 11.22 -3.93
N GLY A 91 -4.45 10.13 -3.19
CA GLY A 91 -4.50 8.79 -3.73
C GLY A 91 -4.86 7.74 -2.69
N ARG A 92 -5.30 6.59 -3.19
CA ARG A 92 -5.73 5.46 -2.38
C ARG A 92 -5.31 4.16 -3.03
N LEU A 93 -4.83 3.23 -2.19
CA LEU A 93 -4.69 1.81 -2.52
C LEU A 93 -5.66 1.01 -1.66
N VAL A 94 -6.32 0.02 -2.26
CA VAL A 94 -7.15 -0.95 -1.53
C VAL A 94 -6.67 -2.36 -1.88
N PHE A 95 -6.36 -3.13 -0.85
CA PHE A 95 -5.95 -4.52 -0.94
C PHE A 95 -7.02 -5.40 -0.33
N LYS A 96 -7.34 -6.51 -1.00
CA LYS A 96 -8.27 -7.53 -0.50
C LYS A 96 -7.63 -8.90 -0.57
N LYS A 97 -7.93 -9.74 0.41
CA LYS A 97 -7.65 -11.18 0.32
C LYS A 97 -8.63 -11.82 -0.64
N ASP A 98 -8.13 -12.64 -1.57
CA ASP A 98 -8.99 -13.46 -2.40
C ASP A 98 -9.47 -14.72 -1.67
N ARG A 99 -10.20 -15.59 -2.38
CA ARG A 99 -10.73 -16.85 -1.83
C ARG A 99 -9.65 -17.81 -1.33
N SER A 100 -8.40 -17.65 -1.78
CA SER A 100 -7.25 -18.44 -1.32
C SER A 100 -6.50 -17.79 -0.15
N GLY A 101 -6.93 -16.60 0.28
CA GLY A 101 -6.27 -15.83 1.35
C GLY A 101 -5.10 -14.98 0.87
N GLU A 102 -4.84 -14.92 -0.45
CA GLU A 102 -3.76 -14.13 -1.03
C GLU A 102 -4.17 -12.66 -1.21
N TRP A 103 -3.27 -11.75 -0.86
CA TRP A 103 -3.48 -10.31 -1.02
C TRP A 103 -3.40 -9.88 -2.49
N LYS A 104 -4.40 -9.11 -2.93
CA LYS A 104 -4.42 -8.46 -4.25
C LYS A 104 -4.79 -7.00 -4.12
N CYS A 105 -4.15 -6.14 -4.90
CA CYS A 105 -4.57 -4.76 -5.07
C CYS A 105 -5.83 -4.76 -5.94
N VAL A 106 -6.95 -4.31 -5.38
CA VAL A 106 -8.22 -4.20 -6.10
C VAL A 106 -8.52 -2.77 -6.54
N PHE A 107 -7.80 -1.80 -5.97
CA PHE A 107 -7.92 -0.39 -6.32
C PHE A 107 -6.56 0.30 -6.17
N ASN A 108 -6.15 1.04 -7.19
CA ASN A 108 -4.98 1.90 -7.16
C ASN A 108 -5.30 3.18 -7.92
N THR A 109 -5.25 4.33 -7.23
CA THR A 109 -5.41 5.64 -7.84
C THR A 109 -4.47 5.89 -9.03
N GLY A 110 -3.30 5.28 -9.03
CA GLY A 110 -2.35 5.36 -10.12
C GLY A 110 -2.76 4.57 -11.36
N ASN A 111 -3.81 3.76 -11.32
CA ASN A 111 -4.32 3.09 -12.52
C ASN A 111 -4.88 4.12 -13.50
N PRO A 112 -4.81 3.85 -14.83
CA PRO A 112 -5.18 4.85 -15.82
C PRO A 112 -6.59 5.43 -15.63
N SER A 113 -7.59 4.58 -15.39
CA SER A 113 -8.98 5.02 -15.17
C SER A 113 -9.10 5.99 -14.00
N GLU A 114 -8.47 5.66 -12.87
CA GLU A 114 -8.56 6.44 -11.64
C GLU A 114 -7.74 7.72 -11.70
N LEU A 115 -6.58 7.68 -12.34
CA LEU A 115 -5.74 8.86 -12.51
C LEU A 115 -6.49 9.90 -13.36
N PHE A 116 -7.16 9.48 -14.44
CA PHE A 116 -8.00 10.38 -15.24
C PHE A 116 -9.16 10.99 -14.44
N ASN A 117 -9.75 10.24 -13.49
CA ASN A 117 -10.82 10.77 -12.62
C ASN A 117 -10.31 11.90 -11.72
N ILE A 118 -9.06 11.82 -11.24
CA ILE A 118 -8.45 12.89 -10.44
C ILE A 118 -8.19 14.15 -11.28
N LEU A 119 -7.82 13.98 -12.54
CA LEU A 119 -7.53 15.10 -13.45
C LEU A 119 -8.78 15.84 -13.94
N ARG A 120 -9.97 15.26 -13.73
CA ARG A 120 -11.27 15.85 -14.08
C ARG A 120 -11.93 16.61 -12.93
N LEU A 121 -11.41 16.48 -11.70
CA LEU A 121 -11.81 17.29 -10.54
C LEU A 121 -11.24 18.70 -10.67
#